data_AF-A0AAT9F7N4-F1
#
_entry.id   AF-A0AAT9F7N4-F1
#
_cell.length_a   1.000
_cell.length_b   1.000
_cell.length_c   1.000
_cell.angle_alpha   90.00
_cell.angle_beta   90.00
_cell.angle_gamma   90.00
#
_symmetry.space_group_name_H-M   'P 1'
#
loop_
_entity.id
_entity.type
_entity.pdbx_description
1 polymer ?
#
loop_
_entity_poly.entity_id
_entity_poly.type
_entity_poly.pdbx_seq_one_letter_code
_entity_poly.pdbx_strand_id
1 'polypeptide(L)'
;MIKRGFMEEIVYINEPLKEFGFYAEKHQYNTEDYLARLVRKSKLNIDENRAQAKKVDNLEKKLSSAFKSLKRWKIFKKVNIAFLIISLLFFAGSLAIAILNKYIASIICSVIFALLFITTILIHFLWIRKSLKSADQIHTKIKNEYNREKEIAQAQVLPLLSLFRPGMKVALFNKTLPFAKMDSYLSNERLAQLIEQYNFNVDTGNESMIQAMQSGSIYGNPYVFFKTLNHTMGTKTYTGSIQISWTTYSYSNGNRIANHHTQTLTASIDKPYPYFDDNYFMIFGSHACPDLSFTREPNSLHLMSEKELGKFVKKREKEIAKLKEKKPGFTPLANTKFEALFNALDRNNEHQYRMLFTPLAQQNISTLLLDSKEGYGDNFIYHKNARINLFKHEHLNNLSLNDELHQYVADYSYDVIKEKFINEQAEYFKKVYFALGPYFSIPIFQQTKTLDYIYRRVNDAQLNELEYECAISRMDDSIFKDPRVKTRQISKTQYLQQVNGNDNIVVHNFGYDIEERVEYVSKIGGDGKVHQIPVYWDEYIRYDNTSQTEVSVPRYEIEYGEDEEIVESETESKMMNVEQIKITDTIE
;
A
#
# COMPACT_ATOMS: atom_id res chain seq x y z
N MET A 1 28.71 -38.71 -17.11
CA MET A 1 27.45 -39.18 -17.72
C MET A 1 26.60 -37.94 -17.98
N ILE A 2 26.55 -37.48 -19.23
CA ILE A 2 25.88 -36.23 -19.62
C ILE A 2 24.37 -36.47 -19.46
N LYS A 3 23.73 -35.88 -18.44
CA LYS A 3 22.27 -35.83 -18.37
C LYS A 3 21.82 -35.09 -19.64
N ARG A 4 21.16 -35.81 -20.56
CA ARG A 4 20.40 -35.21 -21.66
C ARG A 4 19.51 -34.14 -21.04
N GLY A 5 19.82 -32.87 -21.31
CA GLY A 5 18.99 -31.76 -20.89
C GLY A 5 17.60 -31.99 -21.46
N PHE A 6 16.60 -32.13 -20.60
CA PHE A 6 15.22 -31.97 -21.01
C PHE A 6 15.11 -30.56 -21.60
N MET A 7 15.02 -30.48 -22.92
CA MET A 7 14.67 -29.23 -23.58
C MET A 7 13.20 -28.99 -23.24
N GLU A 8 12.94 -28.22 -22.18
CA GLU A 8 11.60 -27.78 -21.80
C GLU A 8 10.90 -27.23 -23.06
N GLU A 9 9.67 -27.70 -23.33
CA GLU A 9 8.88 -27.21 -24.44
C GLU A 9 8.70 -25.69 -24.30
N ILE A 10 9.00 -24.94 -25.38
CA ILE A 10 8.94 -23.48 -25.33
C ILE A 10 7.47 -23.07 -25.44
N VAL A 11 6.97 -22.42 -24.40
CA VAL A 11 5.60 -21.90 -24.32
C VAL A 11 5.59 -20.38 -24.57
N TYR A 12 4.91 -19.93 -25.61
CA TYR A 12 4.72 -18.50 -25.86
C TYR A 12 3.32 -18.08 -25.43
N ILE A 13 3.21 -16.91 -24.79
CA ILE A 13 1.94 -16.23 -24.60
C ILE A 13 1.76 -15.30 -25.79
N ASN A 14 0.96 -15.71 -26.78
CA ASN A 14 0.81 -14.97 -28.03
C ASN A 14 -0.27 -13.90 -27.94
N GLU A 15 -1.34 -14.14 -27.19
CA GLU A 15 -2.45 -13.21 -27.00
C GLU A 15 -2.72 -13.01 -25.50
N PRO A 16 -1.87 -12.24 -24.78
CA PRO A 16 -1.85 -12.23 -23.31
C PRO A 16 -3.18 -11.91 -22.66
N LEU A 17 -3.98 -11.00 -23.23
CA LEU A 17 -5.30 -10.68 -22.69
C LEU A 17 -6.28 -11.86 -22.82
N LYS A 18 -6.27 -12.57 -23.94
CA LYS A 18 -7.19 -13.70 -24.19
C LYS A 18 -6.77 -14.95 -23.41
N GLU A 19 -5.46 -15.19 -23.30
CA GLU A 19 -4.90 -16.34 -22.61
C GLU A 19 -4.95 -16.18 -21.08
N PHE A 20 -5.19 -14.98 -20.55
CA PHE A 20 -5.25 -14.73 -19.10
C PHE A 20 -6.22 -15.66 -18.38
N GLY A 21 -7.44 -15.87 -18.91
CA GLY A 21 -8.46 -16.71 -18.28
C GLY A 21 -7.96 -18.14 -18.02
N PHE A 22 -7.27 -18.74 -18.99
CA PHE A 22 -6.65 -20.06 -18.85
C PHE A 22 -5.61 -20.09 -17.73
N TYR A 23 -4.72 -19.10 -17.67
CA TYR A 23 -3.70 -19.04 -16.64
C TYR A 23 -4.25 -18.68 -15.26
N ALA A 24 -5.31 -17.88 -15.18
CA ALA A 24 -6.01 -17.55 -13.95
C ALA A 24 -6.70 -18.78 -13.35
N GLU A 25 -7.39 -19.59 -14.16
CA GLU A 25 -7.98 -20.86 -13.74
C GLU A 25 -6.90 -21.84 -13.26
N LYS A 26 -5.79 -21.95 -14.01
CA LYS A 26 -4.64 -22.77 -13.61
C LYS A 26 -4.03 -22.30 -12.29
N HIS A 27 -3.91 -20.99 -12.09
CA HIS A 27 -3.40 -20.41 -10.84
C HIS A 27 -4.34 -20.72 -9.67
N GLN A 28 -5.65 -20.54 -9.86
CA GLN A 28 -6.65 -20.84 -8.84
C GLN A 28 -6.58 -22.32 -8.43
N TYR A 29 -6.53 -23.23 -9.39
CA TYR A 29 -6.38 -24.66 -9.11
C TYR A 29 -5.10 -24.95 -8.30
N ASN A 30 -3.96 -24.38 -8.72
CA ASN A 30 -2.68 -24.55 -8.03
C ASN A 30 -2.73 -24.03 -6.57
N THR A 31 -3.39 -22.91 -6.35
CA THR A 31 -3.55 -22.28 -5.04
C THR A 31 -4.47 -23.10 -4.13
N GLU A 32 -5.59 -23.61 -4.65
CA GLU A 32 -6.51 -24.46 -3.90
C GLU A 32 -5.86 -25.81 -3.54
N ASP A 33 -5.13 -26.44 -4.46
CA ASP A 33 -4.36 -27.66 -4.20
C ASP A 33 -3.29 -27.42 -3.13
N TYR A 34 -2.54 -26.33 -3.25
CA TYR A 34 -1.50 -25.97 -2.29
C TYR A 34 -2.06 -25.79 -0.88
N LEU A 35 -3.14 -25.02 -0.73
CA LEU A 35 -3.80 -24.85 0.56
C LEU A 35 -4.34 -26.18 1.11
N ALA A 36 -4.94 -27.02 0.25
CA ALA A 36 -5.42 -28.34 0.66
C ALA A 36 -4.29 -29.24 1.19
N ARG A 37 -3.08 -29.16 0.61
CA ARG A 37 -1.88 -29.85 1.14
C ARG A 37 -1.49 -29.34 2.52
N LEU A 38 -1.48 -28.02 2.72
CA LEU A 38 -1.19 -27.43 4.03
C LEU A 38 -2.22 -27.85 5.09
N VAL A 39 -3.50 -27.90 4.72
CA VAL A 39 -4.57 -28.38 5.61
C VAL A 39 -4.32 -29.84 6.01
N ARG A 40 -4.01 -30.72 5.05
CA ARG A 40 -3.64 -32.12 5.35
C ARG A 40 -2.44 -32.21 6.28
N LYS A 41 -1.38 -31.43 6.03
CA LYS A 41 -0.16 -31.39 6.86
C LYS A 41 -0.43 -30.87 8.28
N SER A 42 -1.30 -29.88 8.43
CA SER A 42 -1.69 -29.31 9.73
C SER A 42 -2.60 -30.20 10.56
N LYS A 43 -3.25 -31.20 9.94
CA LYS A 43 -4.28 -32.06 10.54
C LYS A 43 -5.47 -31.27 11.11
N LEU A 44 -5.76 -30.09 10.56
CA LEU A 44 -6.91 -29.27 10.93
C LEU A 44 -8.23 -30.02 10.66
N ASN A 45 -9.08 -30.14 11.68
CA ASN A 45 -10.47 -30.58 11.50
C ASN A 45 -11.35 -29.41 11.06
N ILE A 46 -11.61 -29.32 9.75
CA ILE A 46 -12.38 -28.23 9.14
C ILE A 46 -13.80 -28.15 9.72
N ASP A 47 -14.49 -29.28 9.87
CA ASP A 47 -15.89 -29.29 10.28
C ASP A 47 -16.05 -28.90 11.75
N GLU A 48 -15.11 -29.31 12.61
CA GLU A 48 -15.04 -28.86 13.99
C GLU A 48 -14.78 -27.36 14.08
N ASN A 49 -13.83 -26.85 13.29
CA ASN A 49 -13.55 -25.43 13.25
C ASN A 49 -14.75 -24.61 12.75
N ARG A 50 -15.46 -25.07 11.72
CA ARG A 50 -16.70 -24.43 11.24
C ARG A 50 -17.78 -24.37 12.32
N ALA A 51 -17.98 -25.45 13.07
CA ALA A 51 -18.93 -25.49 14.17
C ALA A 51 -18.55 -24.49 15.28
N GLN A 52 -17.26 -24.44 15.63
CA GLN A 52 -16.72 -23.54 16.63
C GLN A 52 -16.78 -22.07 16.17
N ALA A 53 -16.38 -21.75 14.94
CA ALA A 53 -16.47 -20.42 14.35
C ALA A 53 -17.91 -19.90 14.35
N LYS A 54 -18.89 -20.74 13.95
CA LYS A 54 -20.31 -20.39 14.01
C LYS A 54 -20.78 -20.05 15.44
N LYS A 55 -20.23 -20.72 16.46
CA LYS A 55 -20.51 -20.41 17.86
C LYS A 55 -19.96 -19.03 18.24
N VAL A 56 -18.72 -18.72 17.83
CA VAL A 56 -18.09 -17.40 18.02
C VAL A 56 -18.91 -16.30 17.35
N ASP A 57 -19.31 -16.47 16.08
CA ASP A 57 -20.11 -15.49 15.33
C ASP A 57 -21.47 -15.22 16.01
N ASN A 58 -22.11 -16.26 16.54
CA ASN A 58 -23.35 -16.12 17.30
C ASN A 58 -23.14 -15.36 18.62
N LEU A 59 -22.01 -15.59 19.31
CA LEU A 59 -21.65 -14.85 20.51
C LEU A 59 -21.30 -13.39 20.21
N GLU A 60 -20.67 -13.09 19.08
CA GLU A 60 -20.40 -11.72 18.65
C GLU A 60 -21.69 -10.93 18.41
N LYS A 61 -22.68 -11.53 17.73
CA LYS A 61 -24.01 -10.91 17.55
C LYS A 61 -24.71 -10.63 18.89
N LYS A 62 -24.61 -11.56 19.84
CA LYS A 62 -25.12 -11.38 21.21
C LYS A 62 -24.36 -10.28 21.96
N LEU A 63 -23.04 -10.23 21.82
CA LEU A 63 -22.17 -9.23 22.45
C LEU A 63 -22.51 -7.83 21.95
N SER A 64 -22.67 -7.65 20.63
CA SER A 64 -23.10 -6.38 20.03
C SER A 64 -24.47 -5.93 20.56
N SER A 65 -25.41 -6.86 20.69
CA SER A 65 -26.74 -6.58 21.25
C SER A 65 -26.67 -6.19 22.74
N ALA A 66 -25.87 -6.90 23.54
CA ALA A 66 -25.64 -6.58 24.94
C ALA A 66 -24.95 -5.22 25.12
N PHE A 67 -23.98 -4.90 24.26
CA PHE A 67 -23.29 -3.60 24.25
C PHE A 67 -24.26 -2.45 23.93
N LYS A 68 -25.16 -2.62 22.96
CA LYS A 68 -26.21 -1.63 22.66
C LYS A 68 -27.13 -1.38 23.87
N SER A 69 -27.51 -2.44 24.59
CA SER A 69 -28.30 -2.33 25.82
C SER A 69 -27.53 -1.56 26.92
N LEU A 70 -26.26 -1.92 27.15
CA LEU A 70 -25.39 -1.23 28.11
C LEU A 70 -25.23 0.26 27.76
N LYS A 71 -24.99 0.60 26.49
CA LYS A 71 -24.88 1.98 26.01
C LYS A 71 -26.17 2.76 26.25
N ARG A 72 -27.34 2.15 26.00
CA ARG A 72 -28.65 2.76 26.27
C ARG A 72 -28.82 3.13 27.74
N TRP A 73 -28.48 2.23 28.66
CA TRP A 73 -28.54 2.52 30.10
C TRP A 73 -27.51 3.55 30.55
N LYS A 74 -26.30 3.59 29.96
CA LYS A 74 -25.32 4.67 30.18
C LYS A 74 -25.86 6.03 29.74
N ILE A 75 -26.59 6.09 28.62
CA ILE A 75 -27.26 7.31 28.15
C ILE A 75 -28.39 7.70 29.10
N PHE A 76 -29.28 6.78 29.49
CA PHE A 76 -30.35 7.07 30.45
C PHE A 76 -29.81 7.57 31.79
N LYS A 77 -28.69 7.02 32.27
CA LYS A 77 -28.00 7.54 33.45
C LYS A 77 -27.60 9.02 33.27
N LYS A 78 -26.95 9.38 32.15
CA LYS A 78 -26.55 10.77 31.87
C LYS A 78 -27.75 11.70 31.79
N VAL A 79 -28.80 11.29 31.08
CA VAL A 79 -30.04 12.07 30.92
C VAL A 79 -30.75 12.27 32.26
N ASN A 80 -30.88 11.22 33.07
CA ASN A 80 -31.51 11.31 34.39
C ASN A 80 -30.69 12.19 35.36
N ILE A 81 -29.35 12.17 35.29
CA ILE A 81 -28.50 13.10 36.05
C ILE A 81 -28.74 14.56 35.63
N ALA A 82 -28.88 14.83 34.33
CA ALA A 82 -29.24 16.18 33.86
C ALA A 82 -30.62 16.62 34.39
N PHE A 83 -31.63 15.74 34.36
CA PHE A 83 -32.95 16.03 34.95
C PHE A 83 -32.90 16.26 36.47
N LEU A 84 -32.05 15.52 37.19
CA LEU A 84 -31.81 15.73 38.62
C LEU A 84 -31.25 17.14 38.89
N ILE A 85 -30.27 17.59 38.11
CA ILE A 85 -29.68 18.93 38.24
C ILE A 85 -30.72 20.01 37.91
N ILE A 86 -31.46 19.84 36.80
CA ILE A 86 -32.49 20.79 36.37
C ILE A 86 -33.59 20.91 37.43
N SER A 87 -34.14 19.78 37.91
CA SER A 87 -35.19 19.78 38.93
C SER A 87 -34.73 20.40 40.26
N LEU A 88 -33.47 20.21 40.64
CA LEU A 88 -32.88 20.86 41.81
C LEU A 88 -32.76 22.39 41.64
N LEU A 89 -32.30 22.86 40.48
CA LEU A 89 -32.18 24.29 40.19
C LEU A 89 -33.55 24.99 40.19
N PHE A 90 -34.55 24.37 39.56
CA PHE A 90 -35.92 24.90 39.55
C PHE A 90 -36.55 24.90 40.95
N PHE A 91 -36.32 23.85 41.75
CA PHE A 91 -36.76 23.80 43.14
C PHE A 91 -36.13 24.93 43.99
N ALA A 92 -34.80 25.11 43.89
CA ALA A 92 -34.10 26.16 44.62
C ALA A 92 -34.55 27.57 44.20
N GLY A 93 -34.74 27.80 42.90
CA GLY A 93 -35.21 29.08 42.36
C GLY A 93 -36.64 29.41 42.78
N SER A 94 -37.57 28.46 42.68
CA SER A 94 -38.96 28.68 43.11
C SER A 94 -39.07 28.88 44.62
N LEU A 95 -38.24 28.18 45.41
CA LEU A 95 -38.20 28.32 46.86
C LEU A 95 -37.69 29.70 47.28
N ALA A 96 -36.64 30.21 46.63
CA ALA A 96 -36.12 31.56 46.89
C ALA A 96 -37.17 32.64 46.62
N ILE A 97 -37.90 32.54 45.51
CA ILE A 97 -39.00 33.48 45.17
C ILE A 97 -40.15 33.39 46.19
N ALA A 98 -40.49 32.17 46.64
CA ALA A 98 -41.54 31.96 47.64
C ALA A 98 -41.19 32.60 49.00
N ILE A 99 -39.92 32.55 49.40
CA ILE A 99 -39.44 33.16 50.65
C ILE A 99 -39.44 34.69 50.55
N LEU A 100 -39.01 35.25 49.42
CA LEU A 100 -38.86 36.70 49.25
C LEU A 100 -40.19 37.43 49.00
N ASN A 101 -41.06 36.88 48.13
CA ASN A 101 -42.24 37.60 47.61
C ASN A 101 -43.59 37.00 48.04
N LYS A 102 -43.60 35.85 48.74
CA LYS A 102 -44.80 35.17 49.28
C LYS A 102 -45.94 34.92 48.28
N TYR A 103 -45.65 34.76 46.99
CA TYR A 103 -46.66 34.41 45.98
C TYR A 103 -47.13 32.96 46.15
N ILE A 104 -48.44 32.74 46.28
CA ILE A 104 -49.04 31.39 46.42
C ILE A 104 -48.60 30.45 45.28
N ALA A 105 -48.50 30.94 44.05
CA ALA A 105 -48.04 30.17 42.89
C ALA A 105 -46.61 29.63 43.05
N SER A 106 -45.70 30.41 43.65
CA SER A 106 -44.30 30.00 43.85
C SER A 106 -44.14 28.91 44.92
N ILE A 107 -45.01 28.90 45.93
CA ILE A 107 -45.09 27.83 46.94
C ILE A 107 -45.54 26.52 46.27
N ILE A 108 -46.59 26.59 45.44
CA ILE A 108 -47.10 25.42 44.68
C ILE A 108 -46.03 24.87 43.74
N CYS A 109 -45.35 25.73 42.96
CA CYS A 109 -44.26 25.30 42.08
C CYS A 109 -43.11 24.63 42.85
N SER A 110 -42.75 25.14 44.03
CA SER A 110 -41.69 24.56 44.86
C SER A 110 -42.04 23.15 45.33
N VAL A 111 -43.29 22.90 45.74
CA VAL A 111 -43.73 21.55 46.12
C VAL A 111 -43.68 20.60 44.92
N ILE A 112 -44.09 21.06 43.73
CA ILE A 112 -44.06 20.24 42.51
C ILE A 112 -42.62 19.87 42.13
N PHE A 113 -41.68 20.82 42.13
CA PHE A 113 -40.29 20.54 41.79
C PHE A 113 -39.58 19.69 42.86
N ALA A 114 -39.94 19.84 44.14
CA ALA A 114 -39.46 18.94 45.20
C ALA A 114 -39.90 17.49 44.97
N LEU A 115 -41.17 17.27 44.61
CA LEU A 115 -41.68 15.95 44.27
C LEU A 115 -41.01 15.38 43.01
N LEU A 116 -40.77 16.22 41.99
CA LEU A 116 -40.07 15.81 40.77
C LEU A 116 -38.59 15.44 41.04
N PHE A 117 -37.93 16.17 41.95
CA PHE A 117 -36.57 15.85 42.39
C PHE A 117 -36.52 14.52 43.17
N ILE A 118 -37.43 14.31 44.12
CA ILE A 118 -37.49 13.05 44.88
C ILE A 118 -37.80 11.84 43.96
N THR A 119 -38.74 11.99 43.04
CA THR A 119 -39.10 10.92 42.10
C THR A 119 -37.96 10.57 41.14
N THR A 120 -37.22 11.56 40.64
CA THR A 120 -36.05 11.33 39.80
C THR A 120 -34.90 10.65 40.55
N ILE A 121 -34.70 10.96 41.84
CA ILE A 121 -33.76 10.24 42.73
C ILE A 121 -34.17 8.77 42.88
N LEU A 122 -35.44 8.51 43.17
CA LEU A 122 -35.94 7.13 43.33
C LEU A 122 -35.76 6.31 42.05
N ILE A 123 -36.08 6.89 40.89
CA ILE A 123 -35.84 6.28 39.57
C ILE A 123 -34.36 5.95 39.37
N HIS A 124 -33.46 6.85 39.79
CA HIS A 124 -32.02 6.66 39.66
C HIS A 124 -31.54 5.43 40.44
N PHE A 125 -31.88 5.35 41.72
CA PHE A 125 -31.36 4.31 42.62
C PHE A 125 -32.08 2.98 42.46
N LEU A 126 -33.40 2.98 42.32
CA LEU A 126 -34.20 1.76 42.27
C LEU A 126 -34.18 1.09 40.90
N TRP A 127 -34.13 1.88 39.82
CA TRP A 127 -34.29 1.36 38.46
C TRP A 127 -33.04 1.50 37.60
N ILE A 128 -32.55 2.72 37.36
CA ILE A 128 -31.44 2.94 36.43
C ILE A 128 -30.17 2.23 36.90
N ARG A 129 -29.79 2.38 38.18
CA ARG A 129 -28.60 1.73 38.74
C ARG A 129 -28.67 0.20 38.64
N LYS A 130 -29.81 -0.39 38.99
CA LYS A 130 -30.03 -1.85 38.96
C LYS A 130 -29.97 -2.39 37.53
N SER A 131 -30.65 -1.73 36.60
CA SER A 131 -30.68 -2.11 35.19
C SER A 131 -29.33 -1.94 34.51
N LEU A 132 -28.59 -0.87 34.84
CA LEU A 132 -27.22 -0.66 34.36
C LEU A 132 -26.29 -1.79 34.85
N LYS A 133 -26.36 -2.15 36.13
CA LYS A 133 -25.56 -3.26 36.70
C LYS A 133 -25.89 -4.59 36.01
N SER A 134 -27.17 -4.88 35.79
CA SER A 134 -27.61 -6.09 35.09
C SER A 134 -27.10 -6.12 33.64
N ALA A 135 -27.25 -5.01 32.90
CA ALA A 135 -26.76 -4.90 31.53
C ALA A 135 -25.23 -5.07 31.43
N ASP A 136 -24.49 -4.52 32.40
CA ASP A 136 -23.03 -4.63 32.47
C ASP A 136 -22.57 -6.05 32.79
N GLN A 137 -23.26 -6.75 33.71
CA GLN A 137 -23.00 -8.16 34.02
C GLN A 137 -23.27 -9.07 32.83
N ILE A 138 -24.39 -8.86 32.12
CA ILE A 138 -24.73 -9.62 30.90
C ILE A 138 -23.67 -9.39 29.82
N HIS A 139 -23.30 -8.12 29.57
CA HIS A 139 -22.27 -7.78 28.61
C HIS A 139 -20.92 -8.43 28.96
N THR A 140 -20.49 -8.34 30.22
CA THR A 140 -19.22 -8.91 30.68
C THR A 140 -19.21 -10.43 30.58
N LYS A 141 -20.31 -11.10 30.96
CA LYS A 141 -20.45 -12.56 30.83
C LYS A 141 -20.32 -12.99 29.37
N ILE A 142 -21.07 -12.35 28.47
CA ILE A 142 -21.04 -12.68 27.03
C ILE A 142 -19.65 -12.36 26.44
N LYS A 143 -19.01 -11.25 26.86
CA LYS A 143 -17.66 -10.89 26.42
C LYS A 143 -16.63 -11.94 26.82
N ASN A 144 -16.67 -12.42 28.06
CA ASN A 144 -15.75 -13.44 28.54
C ASN A 144 -15.98 -14.78 27.82
N GLU A 145 -17.25 -15.16 27.60
CA GLU A 145 -17.60 -16.34 26.82
C GLU A 145 -17.12 -16.22 25.37
N TYR A 146 -17.38 -15.08 24.71
CA TYR A 146 -16.90 -14.78 23.36
C TYR A 146 -15.39 -14.91 23.25
N ASN A 147 -14.63 -14.27 24.15
CA ASN A 147 -13.17 -14.32 24.14
C ASN A 147 -12.66 -15.75 24.27
N ARG A 148 -13.20 -16.52 25.22
CA ARG A 148 -12.81 -17.92 25.44
C ARG A 148 -13.08 -18.80 24.21
N GLU A 149 -14.27 -18.68 23.62
CA GLU A 149 -14.63 -19.47 22.45
C GLU A 149 -13.83 -19.06 21.21
N LYS A 150 -13.48 -17.77 21.10
CA LYS A 150 -12.61 -17.25 20.04
C LYS A 150 -11.19 -17.79 20.18
N GLU A 151 -10.63 -17.82 21.39
CA GLU A 151 -9.31 -18.42 21.64
C GLU A 151 -9.27 -19.90 21.25
N ILE A 152 -10.33 -20.67 21.55
CA ILE A 152 -10.44 -22.07 21.11
C ILE A 152 -10.45 -22.16 19.58
N ALA A 153 -11.24 -21.31 18.91
CA ALA A 153 -11.31 -21.29 17.45
C ALA A 153 -9.96 -20.91 16.81
N GLN A 154 -9.25 -19.94 17.39
CA GLN A 154 -7.90 -19.53 16.95
C GLN A 154 -6.88 -20.67 17.15
N ALA A 155 -6.93 -21.36 18.30
CA ALA A 155 -6.07 -22.49 18.58
C ALA A 155 -6.27 -23.65 17.58
N GLN A 156 -7.49 -23.85 17.09
CA GLN A 156 -7.77 -24.88 16.06
C GLN A 156 -7.09 -24.57 14.72
N VAL A 157 -7.06 -23.30 14.27
CA VAL A 157 -6.44 -22.93 12.98
C VAL A 157 -4.94 -22.66 13.09
N LEU A 158 -4.41 -22.47 14.29
CA LEU A 158 -3.00 -22.17 14.52
C LEU A 158 -2.02 -23.17 13.88
N PRO A 159 -2.24 -24.50 13.92
CA PRO A 159 -1.37 -25.45 13.22
C PRO A 159 -1.29 -25.20 11.71
N LEU A 160 -2.39 -24.80 11.06
CA LEU A 160 -2.39 -24.44 9.64
C LEU A 160 -1.60 -23.15 9.41
N LEU A 161 -1.88 -22.10 10.19
CA LEU A 161 -1.19 -20.81 10.06
C LEU A 161 0.32 -20.94 10.34
N SER A 162 0.70 -21.87 11.23
CA SER A 162 2.09 -22.18 11.51
C SER A 162 2.84 -22.81 10.33
N LEU A 163 2.15 -23.22 9.26
CA LEU A 163 2.77 -23.71 8.02
C LEU A 163 2.89 -22.62 6.94
N PHE A 164 2.27 -21.45 7.12
CA PHE A 164 2.44 -20.35 6.18
C PHE A 164 3.85 -19.79 6.31
N ARG A 165 4.51 -19.56 5.16
CA ARG A 165 5.90 -19.14 5.07
C ARG A 165 6.04 -18.07 3.99
N PRO A 166 7.01 -17.16 4.10
CA PRO A 166 7.33 -16.28 2.98
C PRO A 166 7.80 -17.10 1.77
N GLY A 167 7.50 -16.60 0.56
CA GLY A 167 7.76 -17.26 -0.71
C GLY A 167 6.57 -18.03 -1.30
N MET A 168 5.40 -18.05 -0.65
CA MET A 168 4.22 -18.77 -1.15
C MET A 168 3.70 -18.19 -2.47
N LYS A 169 3.64 -16.86 -2.60
CA LYS A 169 3.32 -16.16 -3.85
C LYS A 169 4.23 -16.58 -5.01
N VAL A 170 5.55 -16.57 -4.77
CA VAL A 170 6.57 -16.96 -5.74
C VAL A 170 6.40 -18.42 -6.14
N ALA A 171 6.22 -19.31 -5.15
CA ALA A 171 6.04 -20.74 -5.39
C ALA A 171 4.85 -21.03 -6.31
N LEU A 172 3.69 -20.43 -6.01
CA LEU A 172 2.45 -20.59 -6.77
C LEU A 172 2.51 -19.95 -8.16
N PHE A 173 3.13 -18.78 -8.29
CA PHE A 173 3.33 -18.11 -9.57
C PHE A 173 4.14 -18.99 -10.53
N ASN A 174 5.29 -19.46 -10.09
CA ASN A 174 6.17 -20.35 -10.85
C ASN A 174 5.55 -21.72 -11.17
N LYS A 175 4.72 -22.28 -10.27
CA LYS A 175 3.95 -23.50 -10.59
C LYS A 175 2.96 -23.26 -11.74
N THR A 176 2.45 -22.03 -11.85
CA THR A 176 1.48 -21.64 -12.87
C THR A 176 2.17 -21.30 -14.20
N LEU A 177 3.22 -20.47 -14.15
CA LEU A 177 4.00 -19.94 -15.27
C LEU A 177 5.49 -20.35 -15.15
N PRO A 178 5.83 -21.63 -15.34
CA PRO A 178 7.19 -22.13 -15.10
C PRO A 178 8.26 -21.55 -16.02
N PHE A 179 7.88 -20.97 -17.17
CA PHE A 179 8.83 -20.32 -18.09
C PHE A 179 9.15 -18.87 -17.71
N ALA A 180 8.32 -18.23 -16.89
CA ALA A 180 8.50 -16.87 -16.38
C ALA A 180 8.96 -16.90 -14.92
N LYS A 181 10.02 -17.67 -14.63
CA LYS A 181 10.48 -17.98 -13.26
C LYS A 181 10.71 -16.71 -12.45
N MET A 182 10.25 -16.71 -11.22
CA MET A 182 10.53 -15.77 -10.14
C MET A 182 11.62 -16.40 -9.26
N ASP A 183 12.66 -15.64 -8.97
CA ASP A 183 13.76 -16.08 -8.12
C ASP A 183 13.41 -15.80 -6.64
N SER A 184 14.01 -16.52 -5.68
CA SER A 184 13.77 -16.25 -4.25
C SER A 184 14.28 -14.87 -3.80
N TYR A 185 15.32 -14.38 -4.48
CA TYR A 185 15.96 -13.08 -4.29
C TYR A 185 16.79 -12.74 -5.54
N LEU A 186 17.21 -11.49 -5.67
CA LEU A 186 18.11 -11.02 -6.72
C LEU A 186 19.55 -11.44 -6.38
N SER A 187 20.06 -12.45 -7.08
CA SER A 187 21.45 -12.86 -6.89
C SER A 187 22.45 -11.82 -7.44
N ASN A 188 23.65 -11.80 -6.88
CA ASN A 188 24.77 -10.99 -7.41
C ASN A 188 25.07 -11.32 -8.88
N GLU A 189 24.95 -12.58 -9.29
CA GLU A 189 25.10 -13.00 -10.70
C GLU A 189 24.05 -12.35 -11.60
N ARG A 190 22.77 -12.35 -11.17
CA ARG A 190 21.68 -11.74 -11.92
C ARG A 190 21.86 -10.23 -12.05
N LEU A 191 22.30 -9.58 -10.97
CA LEU A 191 22.59 -8.16 -10.98
C LEU A 191 23.77 -7.84 -11.91
N ALA A 192 24.86 -8.61 -11.84
CA ALA A 192 25.99 -8.49 -12.74
C ALA A 192 25.57 -8.70 -14.21
N GLN A 193 24.70 -9.66 -14.49
CA GLN A 193 24.12 -9.88 -15.82
C GLN A 193 23.41 -8.62 -16.34
N LEU A 194 22.54 -8.01 -15.51
CA LEU A 194 21.84 -6.77 -15.84
C LEU A 194 22.80 -5.61 -16.14
N ILE A 195 23.84 -5.44 -15.32
CA ILE A 195 24.84 -4.38 -15.49
C ILE A 195 25.67 -4.62 -16.75
N GLU A 196 26.33 -5.78 -16.85
CA GLU A 196 27.37 -6.04 -17.85
C GLU A 196 26.79 -6.30 -19.23
N GLN A 197 25.70 -7.07 -19.33
CA GLN A 197 25.15 -7.50 -20.63
C GLN A 197 24.09 -6.53 -21.17
N TYR A 198 23.34 -5.88 -20.27
CA TYR A 198 22.22 -5.01 -20.63
C TYR A 198 22.47 -3.53 -20.35
N ASN A 199 23.58 -3.19 -19.69
CA ASN A 199 23.93 -1.82 -19.32
C ASN A 199 22.90 -1.19 -18.37
N PHE A 200 22.40 -1.98 -17.42
CA PHE A 200 21.55 -1.49 -16.34
C PHE A 200 22.35 -0.60 -15.40
N ASN A 201 21.84 0.60 -15.11
CA ASN A 201 22.38 1.45 -14.07
C ASN A 201 21.67 1.16 -12.74
N VAL A 202 22.44 0.67 -11.76
CA VAL A 202 21.94 0.28 -10.43
C VAL A 202 21.82 1.48 -9.49
N ASP A 203 22.43 2.62 -9.83
CA ASP A 203 22.46 3.77 -8.94
C ASP A 203 21.05 4.34 -8.71
N THR A 204 20.49 4.04 -7.54
CA THR A 204 19.23 4.59 -7.03
C THR A 204 19.44 5.94 -6.32
N GLY A 205 20.69 6.37 -6.16
CA GLY A 205 21.06 7.58 -5.42
C GLY A 205 20.89 7.44 -3.90
N ASN A 206 21.35 8.47 -3.19
CA ASN A 206 21.23 8.54 -1.73
C ASN A 206 19.85 9.03 -1.26
N GLU A 207 19.02 9.53 -2.18
CA GLU A 207 17.70 10.09 -1.88
C GLU A 207 16.57 9.08 -2.12
N SER A 208 16.89 7.79 -2.30
CA SER A 208 15.88 6.74 -2.45
C SER A 208 16.30 5.44 -1.79
N MET A 209 15.32 4.59 -1.49
CA MET A 209 15.51 3.28 -0.86
C MET A 209 14.64 2.23 -1.56
N ILE A 210 15.18 1.03 -1.77
CA ILE A 210 14.38 -0.13 -2.18
C ILE A 210 13.51 -0.60 -1.01
N GLN A 211 12.20 -0.62 -1.18
CA GLN A 211 11.23 -1.11 -0.19
C GLN A 211 10.77 -2.55 -0.42
N ALA A 212 10.75 -2.98 -1.67
CA ALA A 212 10.42 -4.34 -2.05
C ALA A 212 11.04 -4.64 -3.41
N MET A 213 11.43 -5.90 -3.61
CA MET A 213 12.02 -6.36 -4.86
C MET A 213 11.60 -7.79 -5.14
N GLN A 214 11.41 -8.11 -6.42
CA GLN A 214 11.17 -9.47 -6.89
C GLN A 214 11.84 -9.66 -8.25
N SER A 215 12.90 -10.45 -8.30
CA SER A 215 13.62 -10.81 -9.52
C SER A 215 13.04 -12.05 -10.18
N GLY A 216 13.39 -12.24 -11.44
CA GLY A 216 13.08 -13.44 -12.19
C GLY A 216 13.69 -13.47 -13.57
N SER A 217 13.26 -14.43 -14.37
CA SER A 217 13.66 -14.55 -15.76
C SER A 217 12.59 -15.14 -16.65
N ILE A 218 12.55 -14.68 -17.90
CA ILE A 218 11.73 -15.27 -18.96
C ILE A 218 12.67 -15.77 -20.04
N TYR A 219 12.78 -17.10 -20.19
CA TYR A 219 13.74 -17.72 -21.12
C TYR A 219 15.19 -17.20 -20.97
N GLY A 220 15.59 -16.94 -19.73
CA GLY A 220 16.91 -16.43 -19.38
C GLY A 220 17.06 -14.91 -19.46
N ASN A 221 16.11 -14.17 -20.05
CA ASN A 221 16.10 -12.71 -19.97
C ASN A 221 15.76 -12.27 -18.54
N PRO A 222 16.63 -11.50 -17.87
CA PRO A 222 16.41 -11.08 -16.49
C PRO A 222 15.35 -9.99 -16.42
N TYR A 223 14.50 -10.07 -15.40
CA TYR A 223 13.59 -8.99 -15.02
C TYR A 223 13.58 -8.80 -13.51
N VAL A 224 13.23 -7.58 -13.08
CA VAL A 224 13.12 -7.23 -11.67
C VAL A 224 11.96 -6.27 -11.47
N PHE A 225 11.07 -6.59 -10.55
CA PHE A 225 10.08 -5.66 -10.00
C PHE A 225 10.68 -4.92 -8.82
N PHE A 226 10.50 -3.60 -8.78
CA PHE A 226 10.93 -2.72 -7.72
C PHE A 226 9.74 -1.97 -7.14
N LYS A 227 9.76 -1.82 -5.82
CA LYS A 227 9.12 -0.74 -5.09
C LYS A 227 10.21 0.11 -4.47
N THR A 228 10.21 1.40 -4.76
CA THR A 228 11.18 2.35 -4.20
C THR A 228 10.45 3.43 -3.43
N LEU A 229 11.04 3.89 -2.33
CA LEU A 229 10.66 5.13 -1.67
C LEU A 229 11.64 6.21 -2.11
N ASN A 230 11.15 7.26 -2.76
CA ASN A 230 11.97 8.37 -3.22
C ASN A 230 11.70 9.60 -2.37
N HIS A 231 12.76 10.30 -1.99
CA HIS A 231 12.70 11.56 -1.29
C HIS A 231 13.12 12.70 -2.23
N THR A 232 12.38 13.81 -2.18
CA THR A 232 12.79 15.06 -2.83
C THR A 232 12.43 16.26 -1.97
N MET A 233 13.33 17.25 -1.90
CA MET A 233 13.00 18.53 -1.29
C MET A 233 12.26 19.40 -2.32
N GLY A 234 11.03 19.77 -1.99
CA GLY A 234 10.24 20.73 -2.75
C GLY A 234 9.79 21.90 -1.89
N THR A 235 8.74 22.56 -2.34
CA THR A 235 8.19 23.74 -1.69
C THR A 235 6.70 23.55 -1.46
N LYS A 236 6.24 23.80 -0.23
CA LYS A 236 4.83 23.80 0.14
C LYS A 236 4.36 25.21 0.48
N THR A 237 3.24 25.60 -0.10
CA THR A 237 2.57 26.87 0.22
C THR A 237 1.70 26.70 1.45
N TYR A 238 1.98 27.48 2.49
CA TYR A 238 1.19 27.59 3.71
C TYR A 238 0.32 28.84 3.64
N THR A 239 -0.88 28.79 4.22
CA THR A 239 -1.82 29.93 4.20
C THR A 239 -2.32 30.26 5.58
N GLY A 240 -2.48 31.56 5.85
CA GLY A 240 -3.03 32.10 7.09
C GLY A 240 -4.09 33.15 6.79
N SER A 241 -5.03 33.34 7.71
CA SER A 241 -6.06 34.37 7.55
C SER A 241 -6.49 34.99 8.87
N ILE A 242 -6.90 36.25 8.81
CA ILE A 242 -7.53 36.98 9.91
C ILE A 242 -8.82 37.62 9.42
N GLN A 243 -9.77 37.81 10.33
CA GLN A 243 -10.97 38.61 10.06
C GLN A 243 -10.80 39.99 10.69
N ILE A 244 -10.98 41.03 9.89
CA ILE A 244 -10.96 42.42 10.34
C ILE A 244 -12.36 43.02 10.21
N SER A 245 -12.70 43.95 11.09
CA SER A 245 -13.97 44.68 11.02
C SER A 245 -13.74 46.17 11.31
N TRP A 246 -14.47 47.03 10.60
CA TRP A 246 -14.39 48.48 10.76
C TRP A 246 -15.73 49.13 10.46
N THR A 247 -15.91 50.35 10.98
CA THR A 247 -17.14 51.12 10.81
C THR A 247 -16.85 52.38 10.00
N THR A 248 -17.58 52.60 8.91
CA THR A 248 -17.57 53.88 8.17
C THR A 248 -18.85 54.65 8.43
N TYR A 249 -18.82 55.98 8.32
CA TYR A 249 -19.99 56.81 8.51
C TYR A 249 -20.40 57.47 7.20
N SER A 250 -21.68 57.39 6.85
CA SER A 250 -22.28 58.10 5.72
C SER A 250 -23.37 59.04 6.22
N TYR A 251 -23.72 60.07 5.43
CA TYR A 251 -24.83 60.96 5.75
C TYR A 251 -26.01 60.64 4.83
N SER A 252 -27.19 60.42 5.41
CA SER A 252 -28.44 60.30 4.67
C SER A 252 -29.47 61.23 5.31
N ASN A 253 -30.04 62.13 4.50
CA ASN A 253 -31.00 63.15 4.96
C ASN A 253 -30.51 63.97 6.17
N GLY A 254 -29.23 64.34 6.20
CA GLY A 254 -28.62 65.13 7.29
C GLY A 254 -28.23 64.33 8.54
N ASN A 255 -28.63 63.05 8.65
CA ASN A 255 -28.29 62.18 9.77
C ASN A 255 -27.07 61.31 9.47
N ARG A 256 -26.17 61.18 10.46
CA ARG A 256 -24.98 60.32 10.39
C ARG A 256 -25.37 58.86 10.64
N ILE A 257 -25.15 58.00 9.65
CA ILE A 257 -25.41 56.54 9.70
C ILE A 257 -24.08 55.80 9.82
N ALA A 258 -23.99 54.83 10.73
CA ALA A 258 -22.87 53.92 10.86
C ALA A 258 -23.04 52.69 9.94
N ASN A 259 -22.03 52.38 9.12
CA ASN A 259 -21.98 51.21 8.26
C ASN A 259 -20.88 50.28 8.78
N HIS A 260 -21.22 49.05 9.12
CA HIS A 260 -20.27 48.05 9.60
C HIS A 260 -19.76 47.19 8.44
N HIS A 261 -18.44 47.03 8.35
CA HIS A 261 -17.75 46.24 7.35
C HIS A 261 -16.99 45.10 8.02
N THR A 262 -16.80 44.01 7.29
CA THR A 262 -15.96 42.89 7.71
C THR A 262 -15.25 42.35 6.47
N GLN A 263 -13.96 42.01 6.62
CA GLN A 263 -13.14 41.44 5.56
C GLN A 263 -12.25 40.33 6.12
N THR A 264 -12.10 39.25 5.36
CA THR A 264 -11.07 38.24 5.63
C THR A 264 -9.82 38.58 4.82
N LEU A 265 -8.70 38.78 5.50
CA LEU A 265 -7.40 38.94 4.87
C LEU A 265 -6.66 37.61 4.90
N THR A 266 -6.24 37.14 3.73
CA THR A 266 -5.45 35.90 3.56
C THR A 266 -4.04 36.22 3.09
N ALA A 267 -3.06 35.52 3.65
CA ALA A 267 -1.66 35.53 3.22
C ALA A 267 -1.16 34.10 2.97
N SER A 268 -0.10 33.98 2.17
CA SER A 268 0.58 32.72 1.90
C SER A 268 2.09 32.89 1.95
N ILE A 269 2.79 31.85 2.39
CA ILE A 269 4.26 31.76 2.37
C ILE A 269 4.66 30.41 1.78
N ASP A 270 5.79 30.37 1.10
CA ASP A 270 6.36 29.16 0.52
C ASP A 270 7.53 28.68 1.36
N LYS A 271 7.52 27.41 1.79
CA LYS A 271 8.54 26.83 2.68
C LYS A 271 9.04 25.47 2.18
N PRO A 272 10.30 25.10 2.44
CA PRO A 272 10.83 23.78 2.09
C PRO A 272 9.97 22.65 2.69
N TYR A 273 9.75 21.60 1.91
CA TYR A 273 8.95 20.45 2.31
C TYR A 273 9.55 19.15 1.74
N PRO A 274 9.81 18.13 2.57
CA PRO A 274 10.28 16.83 2.10
C PRO A 274 9.11 16.01 1.54
N TYR A 275 9.14 15.76 0.24
CA TYR A 275 8.21 14.86 -0.44
C TYR A 275 8.77 13.44 -0.40
N PHE A 276 7.89 12.47 -0.15
CA PHE A 276 8.20 11.06 -0.11
C PHE A 276 7.20 10.31 -0.99
N ASP A 277 7.69 9.71 -2.07
CA ASP A 277 6.85 9.09 -3.08
C ASP A 277 7.25 7.62 -3.32
N ASP A 278 6.27 6.74 -3.21
CA ASP A 278 6.42 5.32 -3.54
C ASP A 278 6.30 5.13 -5.05
N ASN A 279 7.32 4.52 -5.66
CA ASN A 279 7.35 4.22 -7.07
C ASN A 279 7.49 2.71 -7.30
N TYR A 280 6.50 2.14 -7.98
CA TYR A 280 6.53 0.76 -8.44
C TYR A 280 6.85 0.70 -9.93
N PHE A 281 7.85 -0.11 -10.30
CA PHE A 281 8.20 -0.32 -11.70
C PHE A 281 8.85 -1.68 -11.90
N MET A 282 8.80 -2.18 -13.12
CA MET A 282 9.49 -3.37 -13.57
C MET A 282 10.57 -2.96 -14.56
N ILE A 283 11.75 -3.53 -14.44
CA ILE A 283 12.76 -3.50 -15.50
C ILE A 283 12.94 -4.89 -16.09
N PHE A 284 13.34 -4.97 -17.35
CA PHE A 284 13.89 -6.19 -17.92
C PHE A 284 14.94 -5.91 -18.99
N GLY A 285 15.91 -6.82 -19.06
CA GLY A 285 16.95 -6.85 -20.08
C GLY A 285 16.49 -7.61 -21.31
N SER A 286 16.72 -7.05 -22.50
CA SER A 286 16.54 -7.77 -23.76
C SER A 286 17.55 -7.34 -24.82
N HIS A 287 18.10 -8.29 -25.57
CA HIS A 287 18.91 -8.01 -26.76
C HIS A 287 18.05 -7.63 -27.99
N ALA A 288 16.72 -7.69 -27.89
CA ALA A 288 15.84 -7.28 -28.96
C ALA A 288 15.88 -5.76 -29.14
N CYS A 289 16.20 -5.33 -30.37
CA CYS A 289 16.25 -3.92 -30.77
C CYS A 289 17.16 -3.09 -29.84
N PRO A 290 18.48 -3.38 -29.83
CA PRO A 290 19.42 -2.86 -28.83
C PRO A 290 19.78 -1.39 -28.99
N ASP A 291 19.50 -0.77 -30.14
CA ASP A 291 19.81 0.64 -30.43
C ASP A 291 18.55 1.53 -30.39
N LEU A 292 17.39 0.93 -30.12
CA LEU A 292 16.12 1.62 -30.05
C LEU A 292 15.88 2.16 -28.64
N SER A 293 15.55 3.44 -28.57
CA SER A 293 15.04 4.12 -27.38
C SER A 293 13.81 4.94 -27.74
N PHE A 294 12.81 4.94 -26.85
CA PHE A 294 11.59 5.75 -26.93
C PHE A 294 10.90 5.82 -25.57
N THR A 295 10.01 6.79 -25.41
CA THR A 295 9.13 6.89 -24.25
C THR A 295 7.66 6.83 -24.66
N ARG A 296 6.83 6.40 -23.71
CA ARG A 296 5.40 6.19 -23.92
C ARG A 296 4.66 6.43 -22.61
N GLU A 297 3.67 7.31 -22.66
CA GLU A 297 2.86 7.72 -21.52
C GLU A 297 1.39 7.32 -21.70
N PRO A 298 0.68 6.89 -20.63
CA PRO A 298 -0.71 6.52 -20.70
C PRO A 298 -1.62 7.74 -20.90
N ASN A 299 -2.71 7.54 -21.63
CA ASN A 299 -3.77 8.52 -21.86
C ASN A 299 -5.14 8.01 -21.35
N SER A 300 -5.17 6.93 -20.57
CA SER A 300 -6.40 6.31 -20.05
C SER A 300 -7.40 5.94 -21.15
N LEU A 301 -6.90 5.41 -22.27
CA LEU A 301 -7.70 5.09 -23.46
C LEU A 301 -8.90 4.17 -23.18
N HIS A 302 -8.75 3.23 -22.23
CA HIS A 302 -9.78 2.28 -21.82
C HIS A 302 -11.00 2.95 -21.13
N LEU A 303 -10.88 4.20 -20.67
CA LEU A 303 -11.98 4.97 -20.07
C LEU A 303 -12.75 5.82 -21.09
N MET A 304 -12.26 5.92 -22.33
CA MET A 304 -12.88 6.74 -23.37
C MET A 304 -14.05 6.00 -24.03
N SER A 305 -15.14 6.72 -24.30
CA SER A 305 -16.20 6.21 -25.18
C SER A 305 -15.69 6.04 -26.62
N GLU A 306 -16.36 5.22 -27.44
CA GLU A 306 -15.98 5.02 -28.84
C GLU A 306 -15.86 6.33 -29.63
N LYS A 307 -16.75 7.30 -29.34
CA LYS A 307 -16.76 8.61 -29.99
C LYS A 307 -15.56 9.46 -29.57
N GLU A 308 -15.19 9.42 -28.28
CA GLU A 308 -14.02 10.13 -27.76
C GLU A 308 -12.73 9.52 -28.29
N LEU A 309 -12.63 8.19 -28.29
CA LEU A 309 -11.52 7.45 -28.85
C LEU A 309 -11.34 7.76 -30.35
N GLY A 310 -12.43 7.79 -31.11
CA GLY A 310 -12.40 8.16 -32.53
C GLY A 310 -11.91 9.59 -32.78
N LYS A 311 -12.26 10.55 -31.91
CA LYS A 311 -11.72 11.92 -31.96
C LYS A 311 -10.24 11.97 -31.57
N PHE A 312 -9.87 11.24 -30.52
CA PHE A 312 -8.50 11.15 -30.03
C PHE A 312 -7.57 10.62 -31.13
N VAL A 313 -7.91 9.49 -31.75
CA VAL A 313 -7.13 8.88 -32.84
C VAL A 313 -6.97 9.86 -34.00
N LYS A 314 -8.06 10.47 -34.50
CA LYS A 314 -7.99 11.44 -35.60
C LYS A 314 -7.11 12.65 -35.26
N LYS A 315 -7.11 13.12 -34.00
CA LYS A 315 -6.25 14.21 -33.56
C LYS A 315 -4.78 13.79 -33.61
N ARG A 316 -4.46 12.62 -33.03
CA ARG A 316 -3.09 12.07 -33.02
C ARG A 316 -2.56 11.76 -34.42
N GLU A 317 -3.38 11.21 -35.31
CA GLU A 317 -2.99 10.98 -36.71
C GLU A 317 -2.57 12.28 -37.43
N LYS A 318 -3.27 13.39 -37.17
CA LYS A 318 -2.87 14.71 -37.70
C LYS A 318 -1.56 15.21 -37.08
N GLU A 319 -1.32 14.96 -35.80
CA GLU A 319 -0.06 15.30 -35.12
C GLU A 319 1.11 14.51 -35.72
N ILE A 320 0.92 13.21 -35.94
CA ILE A 320 1.91 12.32 -36.56
C ILE A 320 2.22 12.76 -38.00
N ALA A 321 1.20 13.11 -38.79
CA ALA A 321 1.39 13.62 -40.15
C ALA A 321 2.25 14.90 -40.17
N LYS A 322 1.96 15.84 -39.27
CA LYS A 322 2.77 17.07 -39.10
C LYS A 322 4.19 16.77 -38.63
N LEU A 323 4.36 15.79 -37.75
CA LEU A 323 5.69 15.39 -37.28
C LEU A 323 6.53 14.80 -38.41
N LYS A 324 5.94 13.97 -39.26
CA LYS A 324 6.59 13.40 -40.46
C LYS A 324 7.12 14.49 -41.40
N GLU A 325 6.39 15.58 -41.57
CA GLU A 325 6.85 16.72 -42.38
C GLU A 325 7.99 17.50 -41.72
N LYS A 326 8.01 17.57 -40.38
CA LYS A 326 8.96 18.39 -39.60
C LYS A 326 10.25 17.68 -39.20
N LYS A 327 10.23 16.35 -38.99
CA LYS A 327 11.36 15.57 -38.48
C LYS A 327 11.90 14.66 -39.58
N PRO A 328 12.96 15.08 -40.30
CA PRO A 328 13.62 14.22 -41.29
C PRO A 328 14.02 12.87 -40.67
N GLY A 329 13.74 11.78 -41.40
CA GLY A 329 14.02 10.42 -40.93
C GLY A 329 12.90 9.78 -40.10
N PHE A 330 11.94 10.54 -39.55
CA PHE A 330 10.78 9.96 -38.88
C PHE A 330 9.84 9.32 -39.90
N THR A 331 9.56 8.03 -39.73
CA THR A 331 8.71 7.28 -40.67
C THR A 331 7.68 6.48 -39.89
N PRO A 332 6.41 6.90 -39.83
CA PRO A 332 5.39 6.17 -39.07
C PRO A 332 5.16 4.75 -39.60
N LEU A 333 4.66 3.87 -38.74
CA LEU A 333 4.14 2.56 -39.10
C LEU A 333 2.90 2.71 -40.00
N ALA A 334 2.63 1.71 -40.83
CA ALA A 334 1.46 1.70 -41.71
C ALA A 334 0.13 1.69 -40.91
N ASN A 335 0.13 1.10 -39.72
CA ASN A 335 -1.00 1.12 -38.81
C ASN A 335 -1.04 2.44 -38.02
N THR A 336 -1.69 3.45 -38.60
CA THR A 336 -1.80 4.78 -38.01
C THR A 336 -2.60 4.77 -36.70
N LYS A 337 -3.58 3.86 -36.58
CA LYS A 337 -4.35 3.69 -35.35
C LYS A 337 -3.46 3.24 -34.19
N PHE A 338 -2.59 2.24 -34.40
CA PHE A 338 -1.64 1.83 -33.36
C PHE A 338 -0.68 2.97 -32.98
N GLU A 339 -0.10 3.68 -33.96
CA GLU A 339 0.78 4.82 -33.69
C GLU A 339 0.08 5.90 -32.87
N ALA A 340 -1.21 6.16 -33.13
CA ALA A 340 -2.01 7.11 -32.37
C ALA A 340 -2.29 6.65 -30.92
N LEU A 341 -2.54 5.36 -30.69
CA LEU A 341 -2.82 4.80 -29.36
C LEU A 341 -1.55 4.63 -28.52
N PHE A 342 -0.48 4.15 -29.13
CA PHE A 342 0.78 3.88 -28.45
C PHE A 342 1.61 5.15 -28.27
N ASN A 343 1.64 6.04 -29.27
CA ASN A 343 2.19 7.40 -29.18
C ASN A 343 3.68 7.50 -28.76
N ALA A 344 4.52 6.56 -29.19
CA ALA A 344 5.98 6.63 -29.01
C ALA A 344 6.67 7.38 -30.17
N LEU A 345 6.52 8.70 -30.19
CA LEU A 345 6.94 9.57 -31.30
C LEU A 345 8.37 10.13 -31.15
N ASP A 346 8.97 10.00 -29.96
CA ASP A 346 10.31 10.47 -29.61
C ASP A 346 11.42 9.47 -29.98
N ARG A 347 11.06 8.33 -30.56
CA ARG A 347 11.96 7.25 -30.95
C ARG A 347 13.17 7.68 -31.80
N ASN A 348 14.27 6.96 -31.62
CA ASN A 348 15.57 7.22 -32.27
C ASN A 348 15.94 6.27 -33.44
N ASN A 349 15.29 5.10 -33.56
CA ASN A 349 15.63 4.07 -34.56
C ASN A 349 14.38 3.46 -35.24
N GLU A 350 14.03 3.96 -36.42
CA GLU A 350 12.82 3.55 -37.14
C GLU A 350 12.83 2.10 -37.65
N HIS A 351 14.01 1.55 -37.95
CA HIS A 351 14.13 0.17 -38.41
C HIS A 351 13.85 -0.81 -37.25
N GLN A 352 14.50 -0.58 -36.11
CA GLN A 352 14.30 -1.40 -34.92
C GLN A 352 12.89 -1.22 -34.34
N TYR A 353 12.31 -0.02 -34.41
CA TYR A 353 10.92 0.19 -34.00
C TYR A 353 9.93 -0.67 -34.80
N ARG A 354 10.13 -0.83 -36.12
CA ARG A 354 9.34 -1.75 -36.96
C ARG A 354 9.55 -3.22 -36.61
N MET A 355 10.78 -3.62 -36.31
CA MET A 355 11.08 -5.00 -35.90
C MET A 355 10.42 -5.34 -34.57
N LEU A 356 10.39 -4.38 -33.63
CA LEU A 356 9.78 -4.56 -32.32
C LEU A 356 8.25 -4.67 -32.42
N PHE A 357 7.63 -3.74 -33.15
CA PHE A 357 6.17 -3.67 -33.28
C PHE A 357 5.69 -4.34 -34.58
N THR A 358 5.80 -5.66 -34.63
CA THR A 358 5.19 -6.50 -35.68
C THR A 358 3.66 -6.36 -35.70
N PRO A 359 2.94 -6.77 -36.76
CA PRO A 359 1.49 -6.69 -36.80
C PRO A 359 0.80 -7.34 -35.59
N LEU A 360 1.31 -8.50 -35.14
CA LEU A 360 0.81 -9.17 -33.93
C LEU A 360 1.06 -8.32 -32.68
N ALA A 361 2.25 -7.73 -32.53
CA ALA A 361 2.55 -6.87 -31.40
C ALA A 361 1.67 -5.63 -31.34
N GLN A 362 1.43 -4.99 -32.50
CA GLN A 362 0.54 -3.84 -32.60
C GLN A 362 -0.89 -4.19 -32.21
N GLN A 363 -1.39 -5.35 -32.64
CA GLN A 363 -2.72 -5.84 -32.27
C GLN A 363 -2.80 -6.10 -30.76
N ASN A 364 -1.86 -6.88 -30.21
CA ASN A 364 -1.85 -7.23 -28.79
C ASN A 364 -1.78 -6.01 -27.88
N ILE A 365 -0.85 -5.09 -28.15
CA ILE A 365 -0.73 -3.85 -27.38
C ILE A 365 -2.00 -3.00 -27.54
N SER A 366 -2.54 -2.85 -28.74
CA SER A 366 -3.79 -2.08 -28.92
C SER A 366 -4.94 -2.67 -28.12
N THR A 367 -5.09 -4.00 -28.12
CA THR A 367 -6.10 -4.70 -27.34
C THR A 367 -5.88 -4.53 -25.84
N LEU A 368 -4.64 -4.61 -25.36
CA LEU A 368 -4.29 -4.39 -23.96
C LEU A 368 -4.61 -2.95 -23.52
N LEU A 369 -4.29 -1.94 -24.34
CA LEU A 369 -4.53 -0.53 -24.03
C LEU A 369 -6.01 -0.16 -23.97
N LEU A 370 -6.84 -0.84 -24.76
CA LEU A 370 -8.27 -0.57 -24.89
C LEU A 370 -9.14 -1.44 -23.97
N ASP A 371 -8.55 -2.41 -23.27
CA ASP A 371 -9.32 -3.29 -22.40
C ASP A 371 -9.75 -2.60 -21.10
N SER A 372 -11.00 -2.83 -20.72
CA SER A 372 -11.60 -2.29 -19.51
C SER A 372 -12.31 -3.37 -18.69
N LYS A 373 -12.05 -4.66 -18.97
CA LYS A 373 -12.79 -5.80 -18.40
C LYS A 373 -11.88 -6.75 -17.64
N GLU A 374 -10.91 -7.33 -18.34
CA GLU A 374 -10.07 -8.38 -17.80
C GLU A 374 -8.77 -7.80 -17.21
N GLY A 375 -8.05 -7.02 -18.01
CA GLY A 375 -6.84 -6.30 -17.65
C GLY A 375 -7.11 -4.91 -17.08
N TYR A 376 -6.08 -4.06 -17.14
CA TYR A 376 -6.09 -2.73 -16.56
C TYR A 376 -6.04 -1.59 -17.60
N GLY A 377 -6.13 -1.91 -18.88
CA GLY A 377 -6.14 -0.94 -19.96
C GLY A 377 -4.83 -0.16 -20.13
N ASP A 378 -4.95 1.02 -20.73
CA ASP A 378 -3.86 2.00 -20.85
C ASP A 378 -3.51 2.68 -19.52
N ASN A 379 -2.80 1.95 -18.65
CA ASN A 379 -2.39 2.40 -17.31
C ASN A 379 -0.88 2.26 -17.02
N PHE A 380 -0.06 2.21 -18.08
CA PHE A 380 1.38 2.01 -17.93
C PHE A 380 2.22 2.97 -18.77
N ILE A 381 3.34 3.34 -18.18
CA ILE A 381 4.45 4.05 -18.83
C ILE A 381 5.41 2.99 -19.36
N TYR A 382 5.98 3.24 -20.54
CA TYR A 382 7.04 2.40 -21.10
C TYR A 382 8.20 3.25 -21.59
N HIS A 383 9.35 3.09 -20.92
CA HIS A 383 10.61 3.62 -21.37
C HIS A 383 11.48 2.49 -21.89
N LYS A 384 11.76 2.49 -23.19
CA LYS A 384 12.81 1.66 -23.76
C LYS A 384 14.07 2.50 -23.85
N ASN A 385 15.16 2.02 -23.26
CA ASN A 385 16.48 2.60 -23.41
C ASN A 385 17.46 1.51 -23.86
N ALA A 386 17.70 1.44 -25.17
CA ALA A 386 18.56 0.42 -25.76
C ALA A 386 18.11 -0.99 -25.33
N ARG A 387 18.93 -1.70 -24.55
CA ARG A 387 18.67 -3.07 -24.08
C ARG A 387 17.83 -3.16 -22.80
N ILE A 388 17.66 -2.05 -22.07
CA ILE A 388 16.83 -1.98 -20.87
C ILE A 388 15.45 -1.46 -21.23
N ASN A 389 14.45 -2.07 -20.63
CA ASN A 389 13.05 -1.72 -20.80
C ASN A 389 12.46 -1.54 -19.41
N LEU A 390 11.84 -0.40 -19.15
CA LEU A 390 11.20 -0.05 -17.90
C LEU A 390 9.70 0.11 -18.13
N PHE A 391 8.90 -0.61 -17.36
CA PHE A 391 7.47 -0.44 -17.27
C PHE A 391 7.07 0.08 -15.90
N LYS A 392 6.32 1.18 -15.85
CA LYS A 392 5.68 1.65 -14.61
C LYS A 392 4.18 1.48 -14.76
N HIS A 393 3.60 0.65 -13.90
CA HIS A 393 2.18 0.28 -13.96
C HIS A 393 1.44 0.86 -12.77
N GLU A 394 0.37 1.61 -13.01
CA GLU A 394 -0.42 2.21 -11.92
C GLU A 394 -1.06 1.15 -11.01
N HIS A 395 -1.49 0.03 -11.58
CA HIS A 395 -2.12 -1.07 -10.84
C HIS A 395 -1.18 -1.79 -9.85
N LEU A 396 0.14 -1.58 -9.94
CA LEU A 396 1.11 -2.14 -8.99
C LEU A 396 1.27 -1.28 -7.72
N ASN A 397 0.78 -0.03 -7.70
CA ASN A 397 0.97 0.88 -6.56
C ASN A 397 0.42 0.33 -5.23
N ASN A 398 -0.60 -0.54 -5.31
CA ASN A 398 -1.20 -1.22 -4.16
C ASN A 398 -0.90 -2.73 -4.16
N LEU A 399 0.20 -3.17 -4.77
CA LEU A 399 0.63 -4.57 -4.72
C LEU A 399 1.63 -4.77 -3.59
N SER A 400 1.38 -5.79 -2.78
CA SER A 400 2.38 -6.35 -1.88
C SER A 400 3.10 -7.50 -2.58
N LEU A 401 4.38 -7.27 -2.90
CA LEU A 401 5.24 -8.30 -3.50
C LEU A 401 5.55 -9.44 -2.52
N ASN A 402 5.50 -9.16 -1.22
CA ASN A 402 5.82 -10.11 -0.15
C ASN A 402 4.56 -10.80 0.37
N ASP A 403 4.68 -11.97 1.00
CA ASP A 403 3.56 -12.62 1.69
C ASP A 403 3.22 -11.88 3.01
N GLU A 404 1.99 -11.40 3.14
CA GLU A 404 1.55 -10.64 4.33
C GLU A 404 0.98 -11.57 5.40
N LEU A 405 1.86 -12.36 6.04
CA LEU A 405 1.43 -13.43 6.95
C LEU A 405 0.69 -12.93 8.21
N HIS A 406 0.97 -11.70 8.64
CA HIS A 406 0.37 -11.11 9.85
C HIS A 406 -1.15 -10.94 9.75
N GLN A 407 -1.70 -10.78 8.54
CA GLN A 407 -3.13 -10.57 8.32
C GLN A 407 -4.00 -11.76 8.78
N TYR A 408 -3.40 -12.95 8.85
CA TYR A 408 -4.08 -14.20 9.23
C TYR A 408 -4.08 -14.45 10.74
N VAL A 409 -3.20 -13.78 11.50
CA VAL A 409 -2.98 -14.06 12.93
C VAL A 409 -4.23 -13.82 13.78
N ALA A 410 -5.07 -12.88 13.38
CA ALA A 410 -6.30 -12.55 14.09
C ALA A 410 -7.49 -13.47 13.74
N ASP A 411 -7.40 -14.24 12.66
CA ASP A 411 -8.49 -15.05 12.15
C ASP A 411 -8.66 -16.36 12.93
N TYR A 412 -9.89 -16.86 12.95
CA TYR A 412 -10.28 -18.08 13.68
C TYR A 412 -11.14 -19.05 12.87
N SER A 413 -11.59 -18.62 11.68
CA SER A 413 -12.41 -19.40 10.78
C SER A 413 -11.58 -19.85 9.60
N TYR A 414 -11.51 -21.15 9.37
CA TYR A 414 -10.84 -21.74 8.21
C TYR A 414 -11.40 -21.19 6.89
N ASP A 415 -12.71 -21.03 6.78
CA ASP A 415 -13.32 -20.56 5.53
C ASP A 415 -12.91 -19.11 5.22
N VAL A 416 -12.79 -18.26 6.24
CA VAL A 416 -12.30 -16.88 6.10
C VAL A 416 -10.81 -16.87 5.70
N ILE A 417 -9.98 -17.70 6.35
CA ILE A 417 -8.56 -17.84 6.02
C ILE A 417 -8.40 -18.31 4.57
N LYS A 418 -9.17 -19.33 4.16
CA LYS A 418 -9.18 -19.87 2.79
C LYS A 418 -9.55 -18.80 1.78
N GLU A 419 -10.62 -18.06 2.01
CA GLU A 419 -11.08 -17.01 1.10
C GLU A 419 -10.03 -15.90 0.97
N LYS A 420 -9.49 -15.41 2.08
CA LYS A 420 -8.40 -14.42 2.09
C LYS A 420 -7.19 -14.90 1.32
N PHE A 421 -6.76 -16.14 1.58
CA PHE A 421 -5.61 -16.75 0.92
C PHE A 421 -5.82 -16.84 -0.60
N ILE A 422 -6.93 -17.40 -1.05
CA ILE A 422 -7.23 -17.54 -2.48
C ILE A 422 -7.31 -16.17 -3.16
N ASN A 423 -7.99 -15.20 -2.55
CA ASN A 423 -8.14 -13.86 -3.11
C ASN A 423 -6.80 -13.12 -3.20
N GLU A 424 -5.95 -13.21 -2.16
CA GLU A 424 -4.61 -12.60 -2.17
C GLU A 424 -3.74 -13.17 -3.29
N GLN A 425 -3.71 -14.50 -3.44
CA GLN A 425 -2.89 -15.14 -4.47
C GLN A 425 -3.42 -14.83 -5.88
N ALA A 426 -4.75 -14.85 -6.07
CA ALA A 426 -5.37 -14.49 -7.35
C ALA A 426 -5.12 -13.02 -7.72
N GLU A 427 -5.21 -12.09 -6.77
CA GLU A 427 -4.91 -10.68 -6.99
C GLU A 427 -3.43 -10.46 -7.33
N TYR A 428 -2.52 -11.10 -6.59
CA TYR A 428 -1.09 -11.09 -6.88
C TYR A 428 -0.82 -11.59 -8.30
N PHE A 429 -1.35 -12.76 -8.66
CA PHE A 429 -1.15 -13.37 -9.97
C PHE A 429 -1.67 -12.46 -11.09
N LYS A 430 -2.89 -11.93 -10.96
CA LYS A 430 -3.48 -11.02 -11.94
C LYS A 430 -2.61 -9.78 -12.17
N LYS A 431 -2.22 -9.09 -11.08
CA LYS A 431 -1.41 -7.87 -11.16
C LYS A 431 -0.05 -8.14 -11.80
N VAL A 432 0.65 -9.19 -11.38
CA VAL A 432 1.97 -9.54 -11.93
C VAL A 432 1.88 -10.00 -13.39
N TYR A 433 0.87 -10.81 -13.75
CA TYR A 433 0.64 -11.24 -15.12
C TYR A 433 0.44 -10.05 -16.07
N PHE A 434 -0.40 -9.07 -15.68
CA PHE A 434 -0.64 -7.90 -16.52
C PHE A 434 0.49 -6.88 -16.51
N ALA A 435 1.35 -6.88 -15.48
CA ALA A 435 2.61 -6.15 -15.54
C ALA A 435 3.60 -6.75 -16.55
N LEU A 436 3.57 -8.08 -16.74
CA LEU A 436 4.26 -8.76 -17.84
C LEU A 436 3.51 -8.66 -19.18
N GLY A 437 2.27 -8.17 -19.18
CA GLY A 437 1.40 -8.07 -20.36
C GLY A 437 2.05 -7.37 -21.56
N PRO A 438 2.69 -6.19 -21.41
CA PRO A 438 3.42 -5.54 -22.49
C PRO A 438 4.62 -6.35 -22.99
N TYR A 439 5.33 -7.06 -22.11
CA TYR A 439 6.41 -7.98 -22.50
C TYR A 439 5.86 -9.10 -23.39
N PHE A 440 4.80 -9.80 -22.94
CA PHE A 440 4.18 -10.89 -23.71
C PHE A 440 3.56 -10.41 -25.02
N SER A 441 3.05 -9.19 -25.05
CA SER A 441 2.45 -8.60 -26.24
C SER A 441 3.46 -8.41 -27.37
N ILE A 442 4.77 -8.37 -27.10
CA ILE A 442 5.83 -8.14 -28.09
C ILE A 442 6.59 -9.47 -28.33
N PRO A 443 6.32 -10.20 -29.43
CA PRO A 443 6.80 -11.57 -29.61
C PRO A 443 8.33 -11.72 -29.59
N ILE A 444 9.07 -10.75 -30.14
CA ILE A 444 10.53 -10.82 -30.21
C ILE A 444 11.19 -10.85 -28.82
N PHE A 445 10.54 -10.30 -27.79
CA PHE A 445 11.05 -10.42 -26.41
C PHE A 445 11.02 -11.85 -25.91
N GLN A 446 9.97 -12.62 -26.24
CA GLN A 446 9.88 -14.02 -25.85
C GLN A 446 10.83 -14.91 -26.67
N GLN A 447 11.14 -14.52 -27.90
CA GLN A 447 11.97 -15.29 -28.84
C GLN A 447 13.48 -15.07 -28.67
N THR A 448 13.88 -13.95 -28.05
CA THR A 448 15.30 -13.62 -27.86
C THR A 448 15.77 -14.21 -26.54
N LYS A 449 16.53 -15.30 -26.56
CA LYS A 449 17.05 -15.97 -25.34
C LYS A 449 18.46 -15.49 -24.99
N THR A 450 18.85 -15.60 -23.72
CA THR A 450 20.24 -15.41 -23.29
C THR A 450 21.08 -16.65 -23.51
N LEU A 451 22.39 -16.47 -23.73
CA LEU A 451 23.35 -17.58 -23.79
C LEU A 451 23.46 -18.30 -22.44
N ASP A 452 23.23 -17.59 -21.33
CA ASP A 452 23.26 -18.14 -19.96
C ASP A 452 22.13 -19.17 -19.71
N TYR A 453 21.01 -19.10 -20.44
CA TYR A 453 19.98 -20.16 -20.45
C TYR A 453 20.55 -21.50 -20.94
N ILE A 454 21.63 -21.48 -21.73
CA ILE A 454 22.24 -22.66 -22.36
C ILE A 454 23.40 -23.23 -21.52
N TYR A 455 24.06 -22.41 -20.70
CA TYR A 455 25.25 -22.80 -19.93
C TYR A 455 25.16 -22.31 -18.48
N ARG A 456 24.85 -23.22 -17.54
CA ARG A 456 24.64 -22.90 -16.13
C ARG A 456 25.89 -23.13 -15.27
N ARG A 457 26.38 -22.07 -14.60
CA ARG A 457 27.05 -22.02 -13.28
C ARG A 457 26.84 -20.56 -12.82
N VAL A 458 26.49 -20.21 -11.58
CA VAL A 458 27.45 -20.12 -10.44
C VAL A 458 26.70 -19.78 -9.11
N ASN A 459 27.44 -19.99 -8.00
CA ASN A 459 27.29 -19.62 -6.57
C ASN A 459 26.17 -18.66 -6.07
N ASP A 460 25.44 -19.15 -5.06
CA ASP A 460 24.29 -18.54 -4.37
C ASP A 460 24.59 -17.91 -2.99
N ALA A 461 25.82 -17.46 -2.71
CA ALA A 461 26.23 -17.26 -1.30
C ALA A 461 26.10 -15.84 -0.73
N GLN A 462 25.91 -14.78 -1.52
CA GLN A 462 25.95 -13.39 -1.04
C GLN A 462 24.79 -12.55 -1.60
N LEU A 463 24.15 -11.77 -0.72
CA LEU A 463 23.16 -10.76 -1.11
C LEU A 463 23.84 -9.52 -1.72
N ASN A 464 23.07 -8.74 -2.45
CA ASN A 464 23.49 -7.45 -3.00
C ASN A 464 22.91 -6.29 -2.17
N GLU A 465 23.42 -5.07 -2.35
CA GLU A 465 22.99 -3.88 -1.59
C GLU A 465 21.49 -3.57 -1.72
N LEU A 466 20.87 -3.87 -2.86
CA LEU A 466 19.43 -3.68 -3.06
C LEU A 466 18.61 -4.65 -2.22
N GLU A 467 19.11 -5.88 -2.02
CA GLU A 467 18.47 -6.86 -1.13
C GLU A 467 18.62 -6.49 0.34
N TYR A 468 19.76 -5.91 0.73
CA TYR A 468 19.93 -5.37 2.09
C TYR A 468 18.94 -4.22 2.34
N GLU A 469 18.80 -3.26 1.43
CA GLU A 469 17.79 -2.19 1.56
C GLU A 469 16.37 -2.75 1.69
N CYS A 470 16.01 -3.72 0.83
CA CYS A 470 14.73 -4.41 0.86
C CYS A 470 14.49 -5.16 2.18
N ALA A 471 15.53 -5.73 2.78
CA ALA A 471 15.45 -6.38 4.10
C ALA A 471 15.23 -5.35 5.20
N ILE A 472 16.01 -4.26 5.21
CA ILE A 472 15.89 -3.18 6.19
C ILE A 472 14.52 -2.51 6.15
N SER A 473 13.98 -2.25 4.96
CA SER A 473 12.67 -1.61 4.80
C SER A 473 11.49 -2.44 5.32
N ARG A 474 11.71 -3.75 5.56
CA ARG A 474 10.70 -4.66 6.13
C ARG A 474 10.79 -4.72 7.66
N MET A 475 11.88 -4.25 8.25
CA MET A 475 12.04 -4.19 9.69
C MET A 475 11.21 -3.03 10.26
N ASP A 476 10.98 -3.05 11.57
CA ASP A 476 10.31 -1.94 12.25
C ASP A 476 11.19 -0.69 12.16
N ASP A 477 10.66 0.38 11.56
CA ASP A 477 11.36 1.66 11.38
C ASP A 477 11.97 2.17 12.70
N SER A 478 11.32 1.90 13.84
CA SER A 478 11.80 2.34 15.16
C SER A 478 13.16 1.77 15.57
N ILE A 479 13.62 0.68 14.93
CA ILE A 479 14.94 0.09 15.20
C ILE A 479 16.07 1.02 14.73
N PHE A 480 15.87 1.70 13.60
CA PHE A 480 16.91 2.47 12.90
C PHE A 480 16.69 3.98 12.93
N LYS A 481 15.49 4.41 13.33
CA LYS A 481 15.05 5.80 13.31
C LYS A 481 15.60 6.61 14.49
N ASP A 482 16.14 7.79 14.21
CA ASP A 482 16.45 8.77 15.26
C ASP A 482 15.15 9.16 15.99
N PRO A 483 15.10 9.17 17.35
CA PRO A 483 13.90 9.45 18.12
C PRO A 483 13.21 10.78 17.80
N ARG A 484 13.93 11.76 17.25
CA ARG A 484 13.39 13.07 16.87
C ARG A 484 12.68 13.06 15.52
N VAL A 485 12.99 12.10 14.65
CA VAL A 485 12.40 12.06 13.30
C VAL A 485 10.91 11.74 13.38
N LYS A 486 10.09 12.62 12.81
CA LYS A 486 8.63 12.49 12.74
C LYS A 486 8.13 12.11 11.34
N THR A 487 8.95 12.27 10.30
CA THR A 487 8.62 11.86 8.92
C THR A 487 8.93 10.37 8.65
N ARG A 488 8.66 9.95 7.40
CA ARG A 488 9.32 8.76 6.79
C ARG A 488 10.83 8.98 6.72
N GLN A 489 11.58 7.89 6.57
CA GLN A 489 13.04 7.91 6.46
C GLN A 489 13.50 7.17 5.19
N ILE A 490 14.67 7.56 4.68
CA ILE A 490 15.42 6.82 3.66
C ILE A 490 16.53 6.06 4.37
N SER A 491 16.67 4.77 4.07
CA SER A 491 17.72 3.90 4.61
C SER A 491 18.56 3.37 3.46
N LYS A 492 19.85 3.71 3.44
CA LYS A 492 20.83 3.15 2.50
C LYS A 492 21.70 2.13 3.23
N THR A 493 22.11 1.09 2.53
CA THR A 493 22.91 0.02 3.14
C THR A 493 24.26 -0.11 2.48
N GLN A 494 25.24 -0.58 3.25
CA GLN A 494 26.57 -0.88 2.76
C GLN A 494 27.07 -2.18 3.42
N TYR A 495 27.60 -3.09 2.62
CA TYR A 495 28.21 -4.32 3.14
C TYR A 495 29.51 -4.01 3.91
N LEU A 496 29.68 -4.64 5.07
CA LEU A 496 30.94 -4.60 5.83
C LEU A 496 31.72 -5.90 5.70
N GLN A 497 31.18 -6.97 6.27
CA GLN A 497 31.84 -8.27 6.39
C GLN A 497 30.82 -9.34 6.75
N GLN A 498 31.20 -10.61 6.58
CA GLN A 498 30.40 -11.74 7.05
C GLN A 498 30.82 -12.14 8.47
N VAL A 499 29.86 -12.32 9.37
CA VAL A 499 30.07 -12.77 10.76
C VAL A 499 29.11 -13.92 11.03
N ASN A 500 29.62 -15.09 11.45
CA ASN A 500 28.81 -16.27 11.79
C ASN A 500 27.83 -16.74 10.68
N GLY A 501 28.16 -16.50 9.41
CA GLY A 501 27.30 -16.85 8.27
C GLY A 501 26.18 -15.85 7.95
N ASN A 502 26.12 -14.74 8.70
CA ASN A 502 25.28 -13.58 8.40
C ASN A 502 26.12 -12.45 7.79
N ASP A 503 25.51 -11.65 6.94
CA ASP A 503 26.16 -10.47 6.37
C ASP A 503 25.92 -9.28 7.31
N ASN A 504 27.01 -8.73 7.86
CA ASN A 504 26.96 -7.52 8.67
C ASN A 504 27.02 -6.31 7.73
N ILE A 505 26.09 -5.38 7.94
CA ILE A 505 25.88 -4.21 7.09
C ILE A 505 25.81 -2.93 7.94
N VAL A 506 26.24 -1.82 7.35
CA VAL A 506 25.92 -0.47 7.85
C VAL A 506 24.61 -0.02 7.24
N VAL A 507 23.77 0.62 8.04
CA VAL A 507 22.55 1.29 7.62
C VAL A 507 22.69 2.78 7.89
N HIS A 508 22.69 3.58 6.82
CA HIS A 508 22.67 5.04 6.86
C HIS A 508 21.25 5.54 6.66
N ASN A 509 20.70 6.20 7.66
CA ASN A 509 19.33 6.67 7.67
C ASN A 509 19.29 8.19 7.70
N PHE A 510 18.30 8.78 7.05
CA PHE A 510 17.92 10.15 7.32
C PHE A 510 16.42 10.38 7.26
N GLY A 511 15.96 11.36 8.01
CA GLY A 511 14.58 11.83 8.00
C GLY A 511 14.49 13.22 8.64
N TYR A 512 13.28 13.69 8.91
CA TYR A 512 13.05 15.04 9.43
C TYR A 512 12.24 15.02 10.73
N ASP A 513 12.66 15.84 11.67
CA ASP A 513 11.78 16.34 12.72
C ASP A 513 10.88 17.45 12.16
N ILE A 514 9.77 17.71 12.84
CA ILE A 514 8.76 18.70 12.48
C ILE A 514 8.60 19.67 13.65
N GLU A 515 8.94 20.94 13.43
CA GLU A 515 8.73 22.05 14.36
C GLU A 515 7.72 23.05 13.80
N GLU A 516 6.68 23.37 14.58
CA GLU A 516 5.70 24.38 14.18
C GLU A 516 6.28 25.80 14.35
N ARG A 517 6.15 26.61 13.30
CA ARG A 517 6.59 28.00 13.21
C ARG A 517 5.44 28.90 12.84
N VAL A 518 5.56 30.19 13.15
CA VAL A 518 4.63 31.24 12.71
C VAL A 518 5.41 32.36 12.04
N GLU A 519 4.93 32.78 10.88
CA GLU A 519 5.43 33.96 10.18
C GLU A 519 4.30 34.96 9.98
N TYR A 520 4.57 36.25 10.21
CA TYR A 520 3.57 37.31 10.08
C TYR A 520 3.74 38.04 8.75
N VAL A 521 2.72 37.99 7.90
CA VAL A 521 2.70 38.66 6.61
C VAL A 521 1.87 39.93 6.69
N SER A 522 2.47 41.06 6.34
CA SER A 522 1.80 42.36 6.34
C SER A 522 0.88 42.54 5.13
N LYS A 523 -0.38 42.91 5.37
CA LYS A 523 -1.35 43.21 4.30
C LYS A 523 -2.23 44.40 4.66
N ILE A 524 -2.52 45.25 3.69
CA ILE A 524 -3.45 46.39 3.89
C ILE A 524 -4.89 45.88 3.84
N GLY A 525 -5.67 46.21 4.88
CA GLY A 525 -7.09 45.92 4.98
C GLY A 525 -7.95 46.99 4.30
N GLY A 526 -9.22 46.66 4.06
CA GLY A 526 -10.23 47.59 3.54
C GLY A 526 -10.56 48.72 4.52
N ASP A 527 -10.09 48.63 5.76
CA ASP A 527 -10.09 49.68 6.77
C ASP A 527 -8.94 50.70 6.58
N GLY A 528 -8.06 50.50 5.59
CA GLY A 528 -6.91 51.35 5.30
C GLY A 528 -5.71 51.13 6.22
N LYS A 529 -5.75 50.13 7.12
CA LYS A 529 -4.65 49.81 8.05
C LYS A 529 -3.83 48.63 7.55
N VAL A 530 -2.56 48.58 7.93
CA VAL A 530 -1.73 47.38 7.76
C VAL A 530 -2.04 46.40 8.89
N HIS A 531 -2.36 45.17 8.53
CA HIS A 531 -2.59 44.07 9.46
C HIS A 531 -1.50 43.01 9.31
N GLN A 532 -1.14 42.35 10.41
CA GLN A 532 -0.23 41.21 10.43
C GLN A 532 -1.03 39.92 10.41
N ILE A 533 -0.88 39.14 9.35
CA ILE A 533 -1.58 37.88 9.17
C ILE A 533 -0.63 36.76 9.61
N PRO A 534 -0.89 36.03 10.72
CA PRO A 534 -0.09 34.88 11.10
C PRO A 534 -0.31 33.75 10.10
N VAL A 535 0.78 33.18 9.59
CA VAL A 535 0.81 31.99 8.76
C VAL A 535 1.62 30.94 9.51
N TYR A 536 0.92 29.91 10.03
CA TYR A 536 1.55 28.77 10.69
C TYR A 536 2.11 27.81 9.63
N TRP A 537 3.32 27.33 9.84
CA TRP A 537 4.00 26.41 8.93
C TRP A 537 4.90 25.44 9.68
N ASP A 538 5.22 24.32 9.01
CA ASP A 538 6.06 23.27 9.59
C ASP A 538 7.48 23.39 9.06
N GLU A 539 8.46 23.55 9.95
CA GLU A 539 9.88 23.46 9.62
C GLU A 539 10.35 22.02 9.73
N TYR A 540 11.00 21.54 8.66
CA TYR A 540 11.54 20.19 8.56
C TYR A 540 13.04 20.20 8.82
N ILE A 541 13.47 19.65 9.96
CA ILE A 541 14.87 19.64 10.40
C ILE A 541 15.45 18.25 10.15
N ARG A 542 16.44 18.14 9.26
CA ARG A 542 17.07 16.87 8.90
C ARG A 542 17.88 16.31 10.07
N TYR A 543 17.72 15.01 10.31
CA TYR A 543 18.55 14.21 11.19
C TYR A 543 19.03 12.97 10.43
N ASP A 544 20.32 12.69 10.58
CA ASP A 544 20.99 11.52 10.00
C ASP A 544 21.40 10.57 11.15
N ASN A 545 21.24 9.27 10.94
CA ASN A 545 21.62 8.23 11.89
C ASN A 545 22.40 7.13 11.16
N THR A 546 23.40 6.54 11.81
CA THR A 546 24.14 5.40 11.27
C THR A 546 24.14 4.27 12.28
N SER A 547 23.82 3.07 11.81
CA SER A 547 23.70 1.88 12.65
C SER A 547 24.30 0.65 11.95
N GLN A 548 24.58 -0.40 12.69
CA GLN A 548 25.04 -1.68 12.15
C GLN A 548 24.05 -2.78 12.51
N THR A 549 23.86 -3.72 11.60
CA THR A 549 22.97 -4.87 11.82
C THR A 549 23.43 -6.09 11.01
N GLU A 550 22.97 -7.27 11.41
CA GLU A 550 23.21 -8.52 10.71
C GLU A 550 21.97 -8.93 9.91
N VAL A 551 22.17 -9.26 8.63
CA VAL A 551 21.12 -9.77 7.75
C VAL A 551 21.50 -11.18 7.30
N SER A 552 20.58 -12.13 7.48
CA SER A 552 20.73 -13.48 6.96
C SER A 552 20.17 -13.58 5.54
N VAL A 553 20.86 -14.32 4.67
CA VAL A 553 20.34 -14.64 3.33
C VAL A 553 19.04 -15.44 3.49
N PRO A 554 17.91 -14.99 2.94
CA PRO A 554 16.67 -15.74 2.97
C PRO A 554 16.80 -17.02 2.13
N ARG A 555 17.10 -18.15 2.76
CA ARG A 555 17.04 -19.47 2.14
C ARG A 555 15.61 -19.99 2.20
N TYR A 556 14.75 -19.46 1.35
CA TYR A 556 13.49 -20.16 1.06
C TYR A 556 13.79 -21.23 0.02
N GLU A 557 13.82 -22.49 0.44
CA GLU A 557 13.72 -23.59 -0.50
C GLU A 557 12.36 -23.45 -1.19
N ILE A 558 12.39 -23.11 -2.48
CA ILE A 558 11.17 -23.16 -3.28
C ILE A 558 10.89 -24.65 -3.51
N GLU A 559 10.21 -25.30 -2.55
CA GLU A 559 9.83 -26.71 -2.66
C GLU A 559 8.91 -26.90 -3.88
N TYR A 560 9.48 -27.39 -4.98
CA TYR A 560 8.76 -28.05 -6.06
C TYR A 560 9.00 -29.55 -5.94
N GLY A 561 7.98 -30.27 -5.46
CA GLY A 561 7.94 -31.72 -5.52
C GLY A 561 6.50 -32.21 -5.52
N GLU A 562 6.09 -32.84 -6.62
CA GLU A 562 5.23 -34.02 -6.54
C GLU A 562 6.06 -35.11 -5.84
N ASP A 563 5.53 -35.69 -4.77
CA ASP A 563 6.02 -36.89 -4.09
C ASP A 563 7.55 -37.09 -4.03
N GLU A 564 8.21 -36.55 -3.00
CA GLU A 564 9.46 -37.14 -2.49
C GLU A 564 9.33 -37.44 -1.00
N GLU A 565 9.64 -38.70 -0.65
CA GLU A 565 9.78 -39.20 0.71
C GLU A 565 10.73 -38.31 1.51
N ILE A 566 10.28 -38.03 2.73
CA ILE A 566 11.06 -37.35 3.76
C ILE A 566 12.30 -38.19 4.06
N VAL A 567 13.47 -37.73 3.62
CA VAL A 567 14.71 -38.00 4.35
C VAL A 567 14.88 -36.83 5.31
N GLU A 568 14.60 -37.09 6.60
CA GLU A 568 14.99 -36.19 7.68
C GLU A 568 16.50 -35.95 7.58
N SER A 569 16.89 -34.76 7.13
CA SER A 569 18.19 -34.22 7.49
C SER A 569 17.99 -33.35 8.72
N GLU A 570 18.47 -33.87 9.85
CA GLU A 570 18.60 -33.14 11.10
C GLU A 570 19.40 -31.86 10.87
N THR A 571 18.71 -30.74 10.72
CA THR A 571 19.26 -29.45 11.10
C THR A 571 18.26 -28.81 12.06
N GLU A 572 18.62 -28.87 13.34
CA GLU A 572 17.93 -28.22 14.44
C GLU A 572 17.67 -26.75 14.09
N SER A 573 16.42 -26.45 13.71
CA SER A 573 15.86 -25.11 13.81
C SER A 573 15.77 -24.77 15.30
N LYS A 574 16.86 -24.23 15.85
CA LYS A 574 16.78 -23.48 17.10
C LYS A 574 15.96 -22.23 16.81
N MET A 575 14.70 -22.26 17.25
CA MET A 575 13.90 -21.06 17.47
C MET A 575 14.76 -20.06 18.24
N MET A 576 15.21 -19.00 17.57
CA MET A 576 15.81 -17.87 18.24
C MET A 576 14.66 -17.02 18.77
N ASN A 577 14.41 -17.15 20.07
CA ASN A 577 13.61 -16.20 20.83
C ASN A 577 14.12 -14.79 20.51
N VAL A 578 13.20 -13.92 20.08
CA VAL A 578 13.42 -12.48 19.98
C VAL A 578 13.46 -11.95 21.42
N GLU A 579 14.63 -12.01 22.06
CA GLU A 579 14.92 -11.27 23.28
C GLU A 579 16.38 -10.80 23.29
N GLN A 580 16.54 -9.49 23.52
CA GLN A 580 17.77 -8.73 23.83
C GLN A 580 18.69 -8.33 22.67
N ILE A 581 18.36 -7.21 22.02
CA ILE A 581 19.33 -6.32 21.41
C ILE A 581 20.13 -5.65 22.53
N LYS A 582 21.43 -5.94 22.62
CA LYS A 582 22.38 -5.17 23.43
C LYS A 582 22.84 -3.96 22.63
N ILE A 583 22.35 -2.78 23.00
CA ILE A 583 22.93 -1.51 22.59
C ILE A 583 24.24 -1.37 23.35
N THR A 584 25.37 -1.30 22.63
CA THR A 584 26.67 -1.01 23.22
C THR A 584 26.94 0.46 22.97
N ASP A 585 26.60 1.31 23.94
CA ASP A 585 27.05 2.70 23.95
C ASP A 585 28.56 2.70 24.14
N THR A 586 29.31 3.13 23.12
CA THR A 586 30.72 3.49 23.30
C THR A 586 30.82 4.98 23.06
N ILE A 587 30.85 5.72 24.16
CA ILE A 587 31.29 7.10 24.23
C ILE A 587 32.82 7.07 24.17
N GLU A 588 33.39 7.67 23.12
CA GLU A 588 34.60 8.51 23.18
C GLU A 588 34.65 9.47 21.98
#